data_AF-A0A822J073-F1
#
_entry.id   AF-A0A822J073-F1
#
_cell.length_a   1.000
_cell.length_b   1.000
_cell.length_c   1.000
_cell.angle_alpha   90.00
_cell.angle_beta   90.00
_cell.angle_gamma   90.00
#
_symmetry.space_group_name_H-M   'P 1'
#
loop_
_entity.id
_entity.type
_entity.pdbx_description
1 polymer ?
#
loop_
_entity_poly.entity_id
_entity_poly.type
_entity_poly.pdbx_seq_one_letter_code
_entity_poly.pdbx_strand_id
1 'polypeptide(L)'
;MPGKPYYLPEIKDGEPTGAYSINPEVVAMGLSLRSLYLVSQYIPLSDEEAQAIAYHDGMYVPEGRSVAHKEEPLLLLLHWADMWTASVREKSKENS
;
A
#
# COMPACT_ATOMS: atom_id res chain seq x y z
N MET A 1 5.13 -2.67 11.67
CA MET A 1 4.81 -3.62 12.74
C MET A 1 4.00 -2.90 13.81
N PRO A 2 3.10 -3.59 14.53
CA PRO A 2 2.09 -2.95 15.38
C PRO A 2 2.72 -1.96 16.37
N GLY A 3 2.11 -0.79 16.53
CA GLY A 3 2.63 0.27 17.42
C GLY A 3 3.83 1.06 16.88
N LYS A 4 4.40 0.71 15.72
CA LYS A 4 5.47 1.50 15.07
C LYS A 4 5.00 2.10 13.74
N PRO A 5 5.00 3.45 13.59
CA PRO A 5 4.62 4.08 12.34
C PRO A 5 5.59 3.70 11.23
N TYR A 6 5.08 3.53 10.00
CA TYR A 6 5.92 3.23 8.84
C TYR A 6 6.68 4.45 8.35
N TYR A 7 6.02 5.61 8.35
CA TYR A 7 6.61 6.89 7.99
C TYR A 7 6.87 7.72 9.24
N LEU A 8 8.05 8.34 9.31
CA LEU A 8 8.39 9.35 10.31
C LEU A 8 8.37 10.71 9.63
N PRO A 9 7.65 11.70 10.18
CA PRO A 9 7.71 13.06 9.65
C PRO A 9 9.12 13.62 9.86
N GLU A 10 9.61 14.35 8.88
CA GLU A 10 10.81 15.17 9.07
C GLU A 10 10.44 16.40 9.91
N ILE A 11 11.18 16.59 11.00
CA ILE A 11 11.02 17.72 11.92
C ILE A 11 12.21 18.65 11.77
N LYS A 12 11.97 19.93 11.52
CA LYS A 12 12.98 20.98 11.47
C LYS A 12 12.56 22.13 12.36
N ASP A 13 13.46 22.54 13.27
CA ASP A 13 13.19 23.60 14.25
C ASP A 13 11.92 23.36 15.11
N GLY A 14 11.57 22.10 15.34
CA GLY A 14 10.39 21.69 16.13
C GLY A 14 9.10 21.54 15.33
N GLU A 15 9.10 21.89 14.04
CA GLU A 15 7.92 21.85 13.19
C GLU A 15 8.02 20.79 12.07
N PRO A 16 6.90 20.15 11.66
CA PRO A 16 6.89 19.24 10.52
C PRO A 16 7.16 19.97 9.20
N THR A 17 8.10 19.47 8.40
CA THR A 17 8.40 20.05 7.08
C THR A 17 7.38 19.64 6.00
N GLY A 18 6.56 18.62 6.30
CA GLY A 18 5.69 17.95 5.33
C GLY A 18 6.36 16.79 4.59
N ALA A 19 7.69 16.63 4.72
CA ALA A 19 8.40 15.47 4.21
C ALA A 19 8.34 14.29 5.18
N TYR A 20 8.46 13.08 4.64
CA TYR A 20 8.43 11.83 5.40
C TYR A 20 9.57 10.91 4.99
N SER A 21 10.09 10.15 5.96
CA SER A 21 11.09 9.10 5.75
C SER A 21 10.57 7.75 6.24
N ILE A 22 11.10 6.66 5.69
CA ILE A 22 10.77 5.31 6.19
C ILE A 22 11.45 5.11 7.54
N ASN A 23 10.69 4.65 8.53
CA ASN A 23 11.18 4.37 9.88
C ASN A 23 12.25 3.26 9.86
N PRO A 24 13.52 3.52 10.23
CA PRO A 24 14.57 2.50 10.19
C PRO A 24 14.40 1.40 11.26
N GLU A 25 13.55 1.62 12.27
CA GLU A 25 13.30 0.62 13.31
C GLU A 25 12.21 -0.40 12.95
N VAL A 26 11.59 -0.26 11.78
CA VAL A 26 10.61 -1.23 11.30
C VAL A 26 11.31 -2.26 10.41
N VAL A 27 10.90 -3.52 10.56
CA VAL A 27 11.33 -4.58 9.65
C VAL A 27 10.92 -4.22 8.23
N ALA A 28 11.87 -4.27 7.30
CA ALA A 28 11.64 -4.06 5.88
C ALA A 28 10.68 -5.15 5.36
N MET A 29 9.58 -4.71 4.76
CA MET A 29 8.51 -5.57 4.26
C MET A 29 7.74 -4.84 3.17
N GLY A 30 7.26 -5.57 2.16
CA GLY A 30 6.38 -5.01 1.13
C GLY A 30 5.14 -4.36 1.75
N LEU A 31 4.70 -3.25 1.16
CA LEU A 31 3.61 -2.44 1.72
C LEU A 31 2.30 -3.24 1.81
N SER A 32 1.94 -3.96 0.75
CA SER A 32 0.76 -4.83 0.69
C SER A 32 0.77 -5.92 1.77
N LEU A 33 1.90 -6.64 1.91
CA LEU A 33 2.07 -7.68 2.93
C LEU A 33 1.98 -7.11 4.35
N ARG A 34 2.58 -5.94 4.58
CA ARG A 34 2.49 -5.23 5.87
C ARG A 34 1.04 -4.84 6.17
N SER A 35 0.32 -4.31 5.18
CA SER A 35 -1.09 -3.94 5.30
C SER A 35 -1.95 -5.15 5.66
N LEU A 36 -1.79 -6.26 4.93
CA LEU A 36 -2.49 -7.51 5.18
C LEU A 36 -2.22 -8.03 6.60
N TYR A 37 -0.96 -8.03 7.03
CA TYR A 37 -0.59 -8.43 8.39
C TYR A 37 -1.27 -7.58 9.46
N LEU A 38 -1.28 -6.25 9.30
CA LEU A 38 -1.82 -5.34 10.30
C LEU A 38 -3.36 -5.42 10.38
N VAL A 39 -4.05 -5.38 9.24
CA VAL A 39 -5.51 -5.33 9.20
C VAL A 39 -6.13 -6.64 9.74
N SER A 40 -5.49 -7.78 9.46
CA SER A 40 -5.95 -9.10 9.90
C SER A 40 -5.96 -9.28 11.42
N GLN A 41 -5.29 -8.39 12.18
CA GLN A 41 -5.31 -8.42 13.65
C GLN A 41 -6.58 -7.81 14.24
N TYR A 42 -7.34 -7.03 13.46
CA TYR A 42 -8.47 -6.25 13.95
C TYR A 42 -9.79 -6.63 13.30
N ILE A 43 -9.76 -7.01 12.02
CA ILE A 43 -10.96 -7.44 11.29
C ILE A 43 -10.70 -8.77 10.57
N PRO A 44 -11.67 -9.70 10.57
CA PRO A 44 -11.61 -10.85 9.69
C PRO A 44 -11.74 -10.38 8.24
N LEU A 45 -10.98 -11.00 7.35
CA LEU A 45 -11.04 -10.76 5.91
C LEU A 45 -11.63 -11.99 5.21
N SER A 46 -12.36 -11.78 4.13
CA SER A 46 -12.62 -12.84 3.17
C SER A 46 -11.36 -13.17 2.35
N ASP A 47 -11.35 -14.31 1.68
CA ASP A 47 -10.22 -14.72 0.83
C ASP A 47 -10.00 -13.72 -0.33
N GLU A 48 -11.10 -13.17 -0.88
CA GLU A 48 -11.07 -12.15 -1.94
C GLU A 48 -10.49 -10.82 -1.44
N GLU A 49 -10.85 -10.39 -0.22
CA GLU A 49 -10.27 -9.19 0.41
C GLU A 49 -8.79 -9.37 0.69
N ALA A 50 -8.39 -10.54 1.19
CA ALA A 50 -6.99 -10.86 1.44
C ALA A 50 -6.17 -10.85 0.13
N GLN A 51 -6.70 -11.44 -0.95
CA GLN A 51 -6.08 -11.41 -2.27
C GLN A 51 -5.98 -9.97 -2.79
N ALA A 52 -7.05 -9.19 -2.69
CA ALA A 52 -7.07 -7.80 -3.14
C ALA A 52 -5.99 -6.97 -2.43
N ILE A 53 -5.89 -7.07 -1.10
CA ILE A 53 -4.88 -6.33 -0.31
C ILE A 53 -3.46 -6.79 -0.63
N ALA A 54 -3.23 -8.10 -0.82
CA ALA A 54 -1.90 -8.63 -1.07
C ALA A 54 -1.33 -8.21 -2.44
N TYR A 55 -2.19 -8.08 -3.45
CA TYR A 55 -1.77 -7.99 -4.85
C TYR A 55 -2.30 -6.76 -5.61
N HIS A 56 -2.85 -5.75 -4.92
CA HIS A 56 -3.43 -4.55 -5.54
C HIS A 56 -2.46 -3.78 -6.46
N ASP A 57 -1.15 -3.86 -6.24
CA ASP A 57 -0.12 -3.27 -7.11
C ASP A 57 -0.14 -3.86 -8.54
N GLY A 58 -0.80 -4.99 -8.74
CA GLY A 58 -1.09 -5.58 -10.04
C GLY A 58 -0.13 -6.69 -10.44
N MET A 59 -0.40 -7.28 -11.60
CA MET A 59 0.28 -8.51 -12.06
C MET A 59 1.64 -8.27 -12.71
N TYR A 60 1.99 -7.01 -12.98
CA TYR A 60 3.26 -6.64 -13.61
C TYR A 60 4.42 -6.59 -12.60
N VAL A 61 4.12 -6.51 -11.30
CA VAL A 61 5.14 -6.60 -10.24
C VAL A 61 5.45 -8.05 -9.89
N PRO A 62 6.67 -8.39 -9.42
CA PRO A 62 7.04 -9.75 -9.07
C PRO A 62 6.06 -10.46 -8.13
N GLU A 63 5.51 -9.72 -7.16
CA GLU A 63 4.59 -10.19 -6.14
C GLU A 63 3.28 -10.73 -6.74
N GLY A 64 2.72 -10.01 -7.71
CA GLY A 64 1.45 -10.36 -8.38
C GLY A 64 1.52 -11.60 -9.27
N ARG A 65 2.71 -12.02 -9.72
CA ARG A 65 2.86 -13.15 -10.65
C ARG A 65 2.28 -14.46 -10.13
N SER A 66 2.24 -14.63 -8.81
CA SER A 66 1.70 -15.84 -8.17
C SER A 66 0.19 -16.02 -8.37
N VAL A 67 -0.55 -14.92 -8.62
CA VAL A 67 -2.01 -14.91 -8.80
C VAL A 67 -2.46 -14.49 -10.19
N ALA A 68 -1.54 -14.33 -11.14
CA ALA A 68 -1.86 -14.01 -12.52
C ALA A 68 -2.82 -15.05 -13.14
N HIS A 69 -3.88 -14.57 -13.80
CA HIS A 69 -4.98 -15.37 -14.35
C HIS A 69 -5.85 -16.10 -13.30
N LYS A 70 -5.75 -15.71 -12.04
CA LYS A 70 -6.53 -16.23 -10.90
C LYS A 70 -7.03 -15.08 -10.01
N GLU A 71 -7.20 -13.91 -10.61
CA GLU A 71 -7.61 -12.70 -9.93
C GLU A 71 -9.10 -12.75 -9.60
N GLU A 72 -9.41 -12.43 -8.35
CA GLU A 72 -10.78 -12.18 -7.92
C GLU A 72 -11.26 -10.83 -8.46
N PRO A 73 -12.56 -10.66 -8.75
CA PRO A 73 -13.10 -9.40 -9.27
C PRO A 73 -12.75 -8.19 -8.40
N LEU A 74 -12.67 -8.37 -7.07
CA LEU A 74 -12.32 -7.32 -6.13
C LEU A 74 -10.88 -6.82 -6.33
N LEU A 75 -9.93 -7.72 -6.59
CA LEU A 75 -8.54 -7.36 -6.87
C LEU A 75 -8.46 -6.50 -8.15
N LEU A 76 -9.19 -6.88 -9.20
CA LEU A 76 -9.20 -6.13 -10.47
C LEU A 76 -9.78 -4.73 -10.29
N LEU A 77 -10.87 -4.60 -9.52
CA LEU A 77 -11.49 -3.29 -9.21
C LEU A 77 -10.55 -2.40 -8.42
N LEU A 78 -9.92 -2.94 -7.37
CA LEU A 78 -8.99 -2.18 -6.53
C LEU A 78 -7.75 -1.74 -7.32
N HIS A 79 -7.17 -2.65 -8.11
CA HIS A 79 -6.03 -2.34 -8.98
C HIS A 79 -6.36 -1.20 -9.97
N TRP A 80 -7.54 -1.25 -10.59
CA TRP A 80 -7.95 -0.20 -11.52
C TRP A 80 -8.15 1.15 -10.83
N ALA A 81 -8.72 1.17 -9.62
CA ALA A 81 -8.88 2.38 -8.82
C ALA A 81 -7.54 3.02 -8.44
N ASP A 82 -6.53 2.21 -8.10
CA ASP A 82 -5.17 2.68 -7.81
C ASP A 82 -4.50 3.27 -9.05
N MET A 83 -4.57 2.57 -10.19
CA MET A 83 -4.03 3.05 -11.47
C MET A 83 -4.69 4.36 -11.92
N TRP A 84 -6.01 4.49 -11.74
CA TRP A 84 -6.72 5.73 -12.02
C TRP A 84 -6.23 6.88 -11.13
N THR A 85 -6.07 6.62 -9.83
CA THR A 85 -5.62 7.62 -8.88
C THR A 85 -4.20 8.11 -9.19
N ALA A 86 -3.27 7.19 -9.47
CA ALA A 86 -1.90 7.53 -9.86
C ALA A 86 -1.87 8.32 -11.19
N SER A 87 -2.67 7.91 -12.17
CA SER A 87 -2.66 8.55 -13.50
C SER A 87 -3.33 9.93 -13.54
N VAL A 88 -4.37 10.18 -12.73
CA VAL A 88 -5.18 11.40 -12.80
C VAL A 88 -4.88 12.36 -11.65
N ARG A 89 -4.78 11.86 -10.41
CA ARG A 89 -4.69 12.70 -9.21
C ARG A 89 -3.26 13.14 -8.92
N GLU A 90 -2.28 12.28 -9.16
CA GLU A 90 -0.89 12.60 -8.84
C GLU A 90 -0.25 13.50 -9.92
N LYS A 91 -0.56 13.28 -11.20
CA LYS A 91 -0.16 14.22 -12.28
C LYS A 91 -0.71 15.64 -12.10
N SER A 92 -1.87 15.80 -11.47
CA SER A 92 -2.45 17.13 -11.21
C SER A 92 -1.66 17.93 -10.15
N LYS A 93 -0.97 17.24 -9.22
CA LYS A 93 -0.14 17.87 -8.18
C LYS A 93 1.26 18.21 -8.65
N GLU A 94 1.77 17.54 -9.68
CA GLU A 94 3.09 17.80 -10.26
C GLU A 94 3.07 19.01 -11.24
N ASN A 95 1.89 19.39 -11.72
CA ASN A 95 1.67 20.51 -12.65
C ASN A 95 1.05 21.76 -11.99
N SER A 96 0.94 21.80 -10.66
CA SER A 96 0.45 22.97 -9.87
C SER A 96 1.55 23.50 -8.97
#